data_AF-A0A401GYF3-F1
#
_entry.id   AF-A0A401GYF3-F1
#
_cell.length_a   1.000
_cell.length_b   1.000
_cell.length_c   1.000
_cell.angle_alpha   90.00
_cell.angle_beta   90.00
_cell.angle_gamma   90.00
#
_symmetry.space_group_name_H-M   'P 1'
#
loop_
_entity.id
_entity.type
_entity.pdbx_description
1 polymer ?
#
loop_
_entity_poly.entity_id
_entity_poly.type
_entity_poly.pdbx_seq_one_letter_code
_entity_poly.pdbx_strand_id
1 'polypeptide(L)'
;MEDANTTENGMVARKQKTAMLVAQVSDHQMRIEVLEGEKELLRIEIESFKTVAETYEKRLETAIDRLDKQARLIGGLQDLASELQDRLEATEEASSEGEDESDEGFDKKEKMRVAASAAALRDASYRELVRQVFQTRMGVPNLKLRTLPFWPKEGEPMPVDPATKTDLMRFRWDQPWDAAGNYKNIRTLVTMIIKQGAELVPGAAKPIRDLLKSDAEESVKKKFRALQKALRDEKLIGARGRSVTVQRDMNVMAYEDNDSAEAGGNGAVIDMPVTAKKSTHTTSRAKGKLQVRIRKRTNLPKESEWRDPKYDAAFAVNLMSDDEDQVDEKGEFTGKYISKAPAYRSQELINLFRAVDATRDPEPSNRYIPRMKAAETID
;
A
#
# COMPACT_ATOMS: atom_id res chain seq x y z
N MET A 1 -35.44 -53.75 -74.53
CA MET A 1 -35.21 -53.93 -73.07
C MET A 1 -34.31 -52.83 -72.49
N GLU A 2 -34.00 -51.75 -73.21
CA GLU A 2 -33.12 -50.68 -72.70
C GLU A 2 -33.87 -49.49 -72.05
N ASP A 3 -35.17 -49.33 -72.28
CA ASP A 3 -35.91 -48.14 -71.80
C ASP A 3 -36.35 -48.18 -70.32
N ALA A 4 -36.33 -49.35 -69.69
CA ALA A 4 -36.72 -49.50 -68.28
C ALA A 4 -35.60 -49.08 -67.29
N ASN A 5 -34.34 -49.12 -67.73
CA ASN A 5 -33.18 -48.89 -66.87
C ASN A 5 -32.90 -47.38 -66.63
N THR A 6 -33.38 -46.52 -67.53
CA THR A 6 -33.22 -45.06 -67.46
C THR A 6 -34.21 -44.41 -66.49
N THR A 7 -35.40 -45.00 -66.31
CA THR A 7 -36.45 -44.46 -65.43
C THR A 7 -36.13 -44.70 -63.95
N GLU A 8 -35.54 -45.85 -63.63
CA GLU A 8 -35.19 -46.24 -62.26
C GLU A 8 -34.03 -45.39 -61.71
N ASN A 9 -32.99 -45.15 -62.52
CA ASN A 9 -31.88 -44.26 -62.19
C ASN A 9 -32.33 -42.80 -61.95
N GLY A 10 -33.31 -42.32 -62.70
CA GLY A 10 -33.91 -40.99 -62.50
C GLY A 10 -34.66 -40.85 -61.18
N MET A 11 -35.36 -41.90 -60.73
CA MET A 11 -36.02 -41.91 -59.42
C MET A 11 -35.02 -41.95 -58.26
N VAL A 12 -33.94 -42.71 -58.38
CA VAL A 12 -32.88 -42.77 -57.35
C VAL A 12 -32.20 -41.41 -57.17
N ALA A 13 -31.86 -40.72 -58.26
CA ALA A 13 -31.26 -39.40 -58.21
C ALA A 13 -32.19 -38.34 -57.59
N ARG A 14 -33.49 -38.41 -57.85
CA ARG A 14 -34.49 -37.52 -57.22
C ARG A 14 -34.60 -37.79 -55.72
N LYS A 15 -34.67 -39.06 -55.30
CA LYS A 15 -34.71 -39.44 -53.88
C LYS A 15 -33.46 -38.98 -53.12
N GLN A 16 -32.28 -39.12 -53.72
CA GLN A 16 -31.01 -38.63 -53.14
C GLN A 16 -31.01 -37.10 -52.97
N LYS A 17 -31.46 -36.34 -53.98
CA LYS A 17 -31.59 -34.88 -53.88
C LYS A 17 -32.58 -34.47 -52.79
N THR A 18 -33.73 -35.14 -52.68
CA THR A 18 -34.71 -34.87 -51.62
C THR A 18 -34.14 -35.19 -50.24
N ALA A 19 -33.44 -36.31 -50.07
CA ALA A 19 -32.80 -36.66 -48.81
C ALA A 19 -31.74 -35.62 -48.39
N MET A 20 -30.93 -35.14 -49.34
CA MET A 20 -29.94 -34.09 -49.10
C MET A 20 -30.58 -32.76 -48.69
N LEU A 21 -31.68 -32.36 -49.34
CA LEU A 21 -32.45 -31.18 -48.95
C LEU A 21 -33.05 -31.31 -47.55
N VAL A 22 -33.60 -32.47 -47.21
CA VAL A 22 -34.14 -32.73 -45.86
C VAL A 22 -33.04 -32.64 -44.80
N ALA A 23 -31.85 -33.17 -45.07
CA ALA A 23 -30.71 -33.06 -44.16
C ALA A 23 -30.26 -31.59 -43.98
N GLN A 24 -30.20 -30.81 -45.06
CA GLN A 24 -29.88 -29.37 -44.99
C GLN A 24 -30.92 -28.57 -44.22
N VAL A 25 -32.22 -28.83 -44.45
CA VAL A 25 -33.30 -28.18 -43.70
C VAL A 25 -33.22 -28.52 -42.23
N SER A 26 -32.93 -29.77 -41.87
CA SER A 26 -32.73 -30.19 -40.49
C SER A 26 -31.53 -29.50 -39.83
N ASP A 27 -30.41 -29.36 -40.53
CA ASP A 27 -29.22 -28.66 -40.03
C ASP A 27 -29.49 -27.16 -39.82
N HIS A 28 -30.17 -26.52 -40.77
CA HIS A 28 -30.61 -25.13 -40.63
C HIS A 28 -31.60 -24.94 -39.48
N GLN A 29 -32.51 -25.89 -39.25
CA GLN A 29 -33.44 -25.85 -38.12
C GLN A 29 -32.69 -25.90 -36.79
N MET A 30 -31.72 -26.82 -36.63
CA MET A 30 -30.88 -26.88 -35.43
C MET A 30 -30.09 -25.59 -35.21
N ARG A 31 -29.53 -25.01 -36.29
CA ARG A 31 -28.80 -23.75 -36.21
C ARG A 31 -29.69 -22.58 -35.78
N ILE A 32 -30.94 -22.54 -36.24
CA ILE A 32 -31.91 -21.52 -35.82
C ILE A 32 -32.19 -21.65 -34.33
N GLU A 33 -32.44 -22.86 -33.83
CA GLU A 33 -32.71 -23.10 -32.40
C GLU A 33 -31.52 -22.67 -31.50
N VAL A 34 -30.29 -22.96 -31.93
CA VAL A 34 -29.08 -22.51 -31.21
C VAL A 34 -29.00 -20.98 -31.18
N LEU A 35 -29.20 -20.31 -32.33
CA LEU A 35 -29.14 -18.86 -32.42
C LEU A 35 -30.26 -18.18 -31.61
N GLU A 36 -31.45 -18.80 -31.53
CA GLU A 36 -32.55 -18.32 -30.68
C GLU A 36 -32.20 -18.44 -29.20
N GLY A 37 -31.55 -19.53 -28.78
CA GLY A 37 -31.04 -19.69 -27.42
C GLY A 37 -29.96 -18.65 -27.07
N GLU A 38 -28.98 -18.43 -27.95
CA GLU A 38 -27.93 -17.41 -27.76
C GLU A 38 -28.52 -16.00 -27.66
N LYS A 39 -29.52 -15.68 -28.51
CA LYS A 39 -30.21 -14.39 -28.48
C LYS A 39 -30.90 -14.14 -27.14
N GLU A 40 -31.50 -15.17 -26.55
CA GLU A 40 -32.19 -15.03 -25.27
C GLU A 40 -31.18 -14.88 -24.11
N LEU A 41 -30.06 -15.60 -24.14
CA LEU A 41 -28.97 -15.41 -23.18
C LEU A 41 -28.40 -13.98 -23.23
N LEU A 42 -28.16 -13.46 -24.44
CA LEU A 42 -27.67 -12.09 -24.61
C LEU A 42 -28.67 -11.04 -24.11
N ARG A 43 -29.98 -11.28 -24.26
CA ARG A 43 -31.02 -10.40 -23.69
C ARG A 43 -30.97 -10.36 -22.17
N ILE A 44 -30.84 -11.53 -21.53
CA ILE A 44 -30.71 -11.62 -20.07
C ILE A 44 -29.45 -10.87 -19.61
N GLU A 45 -28.33 -11.05 -20.31
CA GLU A 45 -27.07 -10.37 -19.98
C GLU A 45 -27.20 -8.85 -20.13
N ILE A 46 -27.80 -8.36 -21.21
CA ILE A 46 -28.08 -6.93 -21.42
C ILE A 46 -28.95 -6.38 -20.28
N GLU A 47 -29.99 -7.10 -19.87
CA GLU A 47 -30.86 -6.64 -18.78
C GLU A 47 -30.12 -6.62 -17.44
N SER A 48 -29.27 -7.61 -17.18
CA SER A 48 -28.38 -7.60 -16.01
C SER A 48 -27.45 -6.38 -16.02
N PHE A 49 -26.85 -6.03 -17.17
CA PHE A 49 -25.99 -4.85 -17.28
C PHE A 49 -26.75 -3.55 -17.09
N LYS A 50 -28.00 -3.43 -17.57
CA LYS A 50 -28.83 -2.26 -17.31
C LYS A 50 -29.09 -2.06 -15.82
N THR A 51 -29.49 -3.11 -15.11
CA THR A 51 -29.74 -3.01 -13.66
C THR A 51 -28.49 -2.59 -12.90
N VAL A 52 -27.31 -3.11 -13.29
CA VAL A 52 -26.03 -2.69 -12.72
C VAL A 52 -25.76 -1.22 -13.03
N ALA A 53 -25.94 -0.77 -14.27
CA ALA A 53 -25.76 0.62 -14.66
C ALA A 53 -26.65 1.58 -13.86
N GLU A 54 -27.94 1.27 -13.69
CA GLU A 54 -28.88 2.05 -12.88
C GLU A 54 -28.45 2.13 -11.41
N THR A 55 -27.88 1.05 -10.85
CA THR A 55 -27.36 1.11 -9.47
C THR A 55 -26.13 2.00 -9.34
N TYR A 56 -25.27 2.05 -10.36
CA TYR A 56 -24.12 2.96 -10.39
C TYR A 56 -24.56 4.41 -10.55
N GLU A 57 -25.56 4.67 -11.38
CA GLU A 57 -26.13 6.01 -11.58
C GLU A 57 -26.70 6.56 -10.28
N LYS A 58 -27.54 5.80 -9.57
CA LYS A 58 -28.06 6.19 -8.24
C LYS A 58 -26.95 6.45 -7.22
N ARG A 59 -25.88 5.65 -7.25
CA ARG A 59 -24.71 5.87 -6.37
C ARG A 59 -23.97 7.15 -6.72
N LEU A 60 -23.84 7.48 -7.99
CA LEU A 60 -23.23 8.73 -8.43
C LEU A 60 -24.07 9.94 -8.02
N GLU A 61 -25.39 9.91 -8.21
CA GLU A 61 -26.29 10.97 -7.75
C GLU A 61 -26.16 11.23 -6.24
N THR A 62 -26.19 10.17 -5.41
CA THR A 62 -26.02 10.33 -3.96
C THR A 62 -24.64 10.86 -3.56
N ALA A 63 -23.60 10.57 -4.35
CA ALA A 63 -22.27 11.11 -4.13
C ALA A 63 -22.19 12.60 -4.50
N ILE A 64 -22.82 13.00 -5.61
CA ILE A 64 -22.93 14.41 -6.02
C ILE A 64 -23.66 15.22 -4.95
N ASP A 65 -24.82 14.75 -4.47
CA ASP A 65 -25.57 15.41 -3.39
C ASP A 65 -24.73 15.60 -2.11
N ARG A 66 -23.85 14.64 -1.80
CA ARG A 66 -22.96 14.72 -0.66
C ARG A 66 -21.86 15.76 -0.87
N LEU A 67 -21.29 15.81 -2.07
CA LEU A 67 -20.27 16.79 -2.43
C LEU A 67 -20.85 18.21 -2.41
N ASP A 68 -22.06 18.42 -2.92
CA ASP A 68 -22.74 19.72 -2.87
C ASP A 68 -22.99 20.19 -1.43
N LYS A 69 -23.40 19.28 -0.54
CA LYS A 69 -23.53 19.59 0.89
C LYS A 69 -22.20 19.98 1.52
N GLN A 70 -21.11 19.30 1.15
CA GLN A 70 -19.76 19.65 1.63
C GLN A 70 -19.31 21.00 1.08
N ALA A 71 -19.55 21.30 -0.20
CA ALA A 71 -19.21 22.58 -0.81
C ALA A 71 -19.94 23.75 -0.11
N ARG A 72 -21.24 23.59 0.22
CA ARG A 72 -22.00 24.59 0.98
C ARG A 72 -21.43 24.81 2.39
N LEU A 73 -21.01 23.75 3.08
CA LEU A 73 -20.38 23.86 4.40
C LEU A 73 -19.04 24.59 4.32
N ILE A 74 -18.22 24.27 3.31
CA ILE A 74 -16.94 24.94 3.09
C ILE A 74 -17.17 26.42 2.78
N GLY A 75 -18.13 26.76 1.92
CA GLY A 75 -18.51 28.14 1.64
C GLY A 75 -18.90 28.90 2.90
N GLY A 76 -19.80 28.34 3.74
CA GLY A 76 -20.19 28.99 4.99
C GLY A 76 -19.04 29.14 6.00
N LEU A 77 -18.07 28.24 6.01
CA LEU A 77 -16.86 28.39 6.83
C LEU A 77 -15.92 29.47 6.30
N GLN A 78 -15.82 29.62 4.97
CA GLN A 78 -15.05 30.69 4.34
C GLN A 78 -15.69 32.05 4.64
N ASP A 79 -17.02 32.16 4.53
CA ASP A 79 -17.74 33.39 4.87
C ASP A 79 -17.52 33.78 6.35
N LEU A 80 -17.61 32.81 7.27
CA LEU A 80 -17.34 33.05 8.69
C LEU A 80 -15.88 33.46 8.95
N ALA A 81 -14.93 32.86 8.25
CA ALA A 81 -13.52 33.21 8.36
C ALA A 81 -13.27 34.64 7.87
N SER A 82 -13.91 35.04 6.77
CA SER A 82 -13.86 36.43 6.27
C SER A 82 -14.50 37.40 7.26
N GLU A 83 -15.67 37.09 7.83
CA GLU A 83 -16.30 37.95 8.84
C GLU A 83 -15.43 38.11 10.09
N LEU A 84 -14.77 37.04 10.55
CA LEU A 84 -13.85 37.11 11.68
C LEU A 84 -12.60 37.93 11.35
N GLN A 85 -12.08 37.81 10.13
CA GLN A 85 -10.94 38.60 9.67
C GLN A 85 -11.29 40.09 9.61
N ASP A 86 -12.42 40.46 9.01
CA ASP A 86 -12.89 41.85 8.95
C ASP A 86 -13.09 42.45 10.37
N ARG A 87 -13.57 41.64 11.32
CA ARG A 87 -13.72 42.08 12.72
C ARG A 87 -12.38 42.32 13.42
N LEU A 88 -11.36 41.50 13.12
CA LEU A 88 -10.01 41.69 13.65
C LEU A 88 -9.38 42.97 13.10
N GLU A 89 -9.47 43.20 11.80
CA GLU A 89 -8.96 44.41 11.14
C GLU A 89 -9.68 45.67 11.66
N ALA A 90 -11.00 45.61 11.87
CA ALA A 90 -11.76 46.71 12.47
C ALA A 90 -11.40 47.01 13.94
N THR A 91 -10.93 46.00 14.71
CA THR A 91 -10.43 46.22 16.07
C THR A 91 -9.01 46.80 16.12
N GLU A 92 -8.16 46.51 15.13
CA GLU A 92 -6.82 47.11 15.02
C GLU A 92 -6.90 48.61 14.69
N GLU A 93 -7.85 49.05 13.85
CA GLU A 93 -8.02 50.47 13.50
C GLU A 93 -8.64 51.32 14.63
N ALA A 94 -9.32 50.71 15.62
CA ALA A 94 -9.89 51.40 16.77
C ALA A 94 -8.96 51.47 17.99
N SER A 95 -7.82 50.79 17.97
CA SER A 95 -6.90 50.66 19.11
C SER A 95 -5.52 51.26 18.81
N SER A 96 -5.50 52.53 18.40
CA SER A 96 -4.27 53.33 18.25
C SER A 96 -3.61 53.72 19.59
N GLU A 97 -4.20 53.43 20.74
CA GLU A 97 -3.55 53.64 22.05
C GLU A 97 -4.01 52.57 23.05
N GLY A 98 -3.26 51.48 23.15
CA GLY A 98 -3.48 50.45 24.16
C GLY A 98 -2.77 49.14 23.82
N GLU A 99 -1.56 48.97 24.37
CA GLU A 99 -0.91 47.66 24.50
C GLU A 99 -1.87 46.69 25.20
N ASP A 100 -2.28 45.59 24.55
CA ASP A 100 -2.91 44.47 25.27
C ASP A 100 -2.73 43.12 24.55
N GLU A 101 -1.51 42.60 24.67
CA GLU A 101 -1.08 41.23 25.05
C GLU A 101 -2.04 40.01 25.03
N SER A 102 -3.08 39.97 24.18
CA SER A 102 -4.14 38.94 24.30
C SER A 102 -4.20 37.87 23.19
N ASP A 103 -3.42 37.99 22.11
CA ASP A 103 -3.47 37.02 20.99
C ASP A 103 -2.39 35.91 21.04
N GLU A 104 -1.26 36.13 21.74
CA GLU A 104 -0.24 35.07 21.90
C GLU A 104 -0.68 33.91 22.82
N GLY A 105 -1.71 34.12 23.65
CA GLY A 105 -2.11 33.18 24.70
C GLY A 105 -2.78 31.91 24.18
N PHE A 106 -3.55 32.00 23.08
CA PHE A 106 -4.29 30.86 22.53
C PHE A 106 -3.36 29.87 21.82
N ASP A 107 -2.47 30.39 20.98
CA ASP A 107 -1.47 29.60 20.28
C ASP A 107 -0.48 28.94 21.26
N LYS A 108 -0.08 29.65 22.32
CA LYS A 108 0.78 29.09 23.38
C LYS A 108 0.11 27.94 24.14
N LYS A 109 -1.17 28.07 24.48
CA LYS A 109 -1.93 27.01 25.18
C LYS A 109 -2.11 25.77 24.31
N GLU A 110 -2.42 25.94 23.02
CA GLU A 110 -2.57 24.81 22.11
C GLU A 110 -1.22 24.13 21.82
N LYS A 111 -0.15 24.90 21.61
CA LYS A 111 1.22 24.38 21.52
C LYS A 111 1.62 23.57 22.76
N MET A 112 1.26 24.03 23.96
CA MET A 112 1.49 23.28 25.19
C MET A 112 0.70 21.97 25.23
N ARG A 113 -0.56 21.96 24.78
CA ARG A 113 -1.36 20.72 24.72
C ARG A 113 -0.79 19.70 23.74
N VAL A 114 -0.38 20.14 22.55
CA VAL A 114 0.25 19.27 21.55
C VAL A 114 1.57 18.71 22.08
N ALA A 115 2.39 19.54 22.73
CA ALA A 115 3.64 19.09 23.34
C ALA A 115 3.41 18.08 24.49
N ALA A 116 2.41 18.32 25.34
CA ALA A 116 2.04 17.41 26.42
C ALA A 116 1.55 16.05 25.88
N SER A 117 0.73 16.06 24.82
CA SER A 117 0.27 14.84 24.15
C SER A 117 1.43 14.07 23.51
N ALA A 118 2.36 14.77 22.85
CA ALA A 118 3.57 14.16 22.28
C ALA A 118 4.47 13.54 23.36
N ALA A 119 4.57 14.15 24.54
CA ALA A 119 5.28 13.59 25.69
C ALA A 119 4.56 12.35 26.24
N ALA A 120 3.22 12.40 26.37
CA ALA A 120 2.39 11.27 26.79
C ALA A 120 2.55 10.04 25.88
N LEU A 121 2.68 10.24 24.57
CA LEU A 121 2.95 9.14 23.62
C LEU A 121 4.30 8.44 23.81
N ARG A 122 5.30 9.15 24.34
CA ARG A 122 6.65 8.59 24.60
C ARG A 122 6.73 7.88 25.95
N ASP A 123 5.78 8.15 26.84
CA ASP A 123 5.71 7.55 28.17
C ASP A 123 5.68 6.01 28.10
N ALA A 124 6.45 5.38 28.98
CA ALA A 124 6.57 3.93 29.01
C ALA A 124 5.28 3.26 29.49
N SER A 125 4.60 3.84 30.47
CA SER A 125 3.35 3.35 31.04
C SER A 125 2.23 3.41 30.01
N TYR A 126 2.18 4.47 29.20
CA TYR A 126 1.22 4.56 28.10
C TYR A 126 1.48 3.50 27.01
N ARG A 127 2.73 3.27 26.63
CA ARG A 127 3.07 2.21 25.66
C ARG A 127 2.71 0.82 26.18
N GLU A 128 2.90 0.59 27.47
CA GLU A 128 2.49 -0.65 28.13
C GLU A 128 0.96 -0.79 28.17
N LEU A 129 0.24 0.30 28.46
CA LEU A 129 -1.23 0.31 28.38
C LEU A 129 -1.74 -0.09 27.00
N VAL A 130 -1.19 0.50 25.93
CA VAL A 130 -1.58 0.13 24.56
C VAL A 130 -1.36 -1.37 24.34
N ARG A 131 -0.23 -1.92 24.79
CA ARG A 131 0.06 -3.36 24.69
C ARG A 131 -0.98 -4.20 25.46
N GLN A 132 -1.27 -3.85 26.71
CA GLN A 132 -2.24 -4.58 27.54
C GLN A 132 -3.65 -4.52 26.99
N VAL A 133 -4.09 -3.37 26.49
CA VAL A 133 -5.44 -3.24 25.90
C VAL A 133 -5.60 -4.15 24.68
N PHE A 134 -4.56 -4.29 23.84
CA PHE A 134 -4.55 -5.29 22.77
C PHE A 134 -4.59 -6.73 23.31
N GLN A 135 -3.78 -7.06 24.32
CA GLN A 135 -3.73 -8.40 24.92
C GLN A 135 -5.08 -8.81 25.54
N THR A 136 -5.64 -7.97 26.40
CA THR A 136 -6.90 -8.20 27.09
C THR A 136 -8.04 -8.39 26.10
N ARG A 137 -8.18 -7.49 25.12
CA ARG A 137 -9.32 -7.58 24.19
C ARG A 137 -9.18 -8.66 23.13
N MET A 138 -7.97 -9.08 22.79
CA MET A 138 -7.77 -10.24 21.91
C MET A 138 -7.76 -11.56 22.69
N GLY A 139 -7.65 -11.53 24.02
CA GLY A 139 -7.55 -12.72 24.87
C GLY A 139 -6.24 -13.46 24.67
N VAL A 140 -5.14 -12.72 24.50
CA VAL A 140 -3.80 -13.30 24.30
C VAL A 140 -2.84 -12.85 25.38
N PRO A 141 -2.00 -13.75 25.93
CA PRO A 141 -1.09 -13.42 27.02
C PRO A 141 0.06 -12.50 26.55
N ASN A 142 0.43 -12.59 25.27
CA ASN A 142 1.47 -11.78 24.68
C ASN A 142 1.15 -11.46 23.21
N LEU A 143 1.73 -10.38 22.69
CA LEU A 143 1.56 -9.96 21.29
C LEU A 143 2.68 -10.55 20.42
N LYS A 144 2.96 -11.84 20.58
CA LYS A 144 3.95 -12.55 19.75
C LYS A 144 3.28 -13.00 18.46
N LEU A 145 4.03 -13.06 17.36
CA LEU A 145 3.47 -13.36 16.03
C LEU A 145 2.71 -14.69 15.98
N ARG A 146 3.24 -15.70 16.65
CA ARG A 146 2.64 -17.04 16.74
C ARG A 146 1.40 -17.12 17.63
N THR A 147 1.19 -16.14 18.50
CA THR A 147 0.06 -16.09 19.43
C THR A 147 -1.02 -15.10 18.99
N LEU A 148 -0.77 -14.31 17.94
CA LEU A 148 -1.79 -13.40 17.40
C LEU A 148 -2.94 -14.20 16.80
N PRO A 149 -4.19 -13.90 17.19
CA PRO A 149 -5.32 -14.67 16.74
C PRO A 149 -5.75 -14.19 15.35
N PHE A 150 -6.07 -15.13 14.46
CA PHE A 150 -6.58 -14.85 13.13
C PHE A 150 -8.09 -14.65 13.15
N TRP A 151 -8.61 -14.05 12.07
CA TRP A 151 -10.04 -13.94 11.86
C TRP A 151 -10.66 -15.35 11.76
N PRO A 152 -11.81 -15.62 12.41
CA PRO A 152 -12.48 -16.92 12.33
C PRO A 152 -12.83 -17.30 10.89
N LYS A 153 -12.90 -18.60 10.59
CA LYS A 153 -13.38 -19.04 9.27
C LYS A 153 -14.85 -18.71 9.09
N GLU A 154 -15.30 -18.69 7.84
CA GLU A 154 -16.71 -18.42 7.53
C GLU A 154 -17.61 -19.46 8.23
N GLY A 155 -18.57 -18.98 9.02
CA GLY A 155 -19.46 -19.81 9.84
C GLY A 155 -18.97 -20.14 11.25
N GLU A 156 -17.72 -19.83 11.61
CA GLU A 156 -17.24 -19.98 13.00
C GLU A 156 -17.68 -18.78 13.85
N PRO A 157 -18.22 -19.01 15.07
CA PRO A 157 -18.59 -17.93 15.97
C PRO A 157 -17.36 -17.17 16.47
N MET A 158 -17.56 -15.90 16.83
CA MET A 158 -16.50 -15.12 17.47
C MET A 158 -16.13 -15.76 18.81
N PRO A 159 -14.84 -15.93 19.11
CA PRO A 159 -14.41 -16.53 20.36
C PRO A 159 -14.79 -15.63 21.55
N VAL A 160 -15.29 -16.27 22.61
CA VAL A 160 -15.74 -15.63 23.84
C VAL A 160 -14.74 -15.96 24.94
N ASP A 161 -14.40 -14.97 25.76
CA ASP A 161 -13.60 -15.20 26.95
C ASP A 161 -14.39 -16.05 27.97
N PRO A 162 -13.88 -17.24 28.38
CA PRO A 162 -14.59 -18.12 29.30
C PRO A 162 -14.85 -17.49 30.68
N ALA A 163 -14.00 -16.55 31.12
CA ALA A 163 -14.13 -15.94 32.44
C ALA A 163 -15.15 -14.79 32.44
N THR A 164 -15.04 -13.87 31.47
CA THR A 164 -15.89 -12.67 31.42
C THR A 164 -17.15 -12.83 30.58
N LYS A 165 -17.24 -13.92 29.80
CA LYS A 165 -18.27 -14.14 28.77
C LYS A 165 -18.37 -13.00 27.75
N THR A 166 -17.29 -12.24 27.57
CA THR A 166 -17.24 -11.14 26.59
C THR A 166 -16.63 -11.61 25.29
N ASP A 167 -17.16 -11.08 24.18
CA ASP A 167 -16.61 -11.35 22.86
C ASP A 167 -15.18 -10.79 22.74
N LEU A 168 -14.25 -11.67 22.36
CA LEU A 168 -12.88 -11.31 22.06
C LEU A 168 -12.79 -10.70 20.67
N MET A 169 -11.98 -9.65 20.56
CA MET A 169 -11.74 -8.98 19.28
C MET A 169 -10.78 -9.79 18.41
N ARG A 170 -11.04 -9.78 17.11
CA ARG A 170 -10.17 -10.36 16.07
C ARG A 170 -9.93 -9.32 15.00
N PHE A 171 -8.74 -9.33 14.41
CA PHE A 171 -8.41 -8.43 13.32
C PHE A 171 -8.28 -9.23 12.02
N ARG A 172 -8.72 -8.61 10.92
CA ARG A 172 -8.42 -9.08 9.56
C ARG A 172 -7.04 -8.56 9.19
N TRP A 173 -6.01 -9.33 9.53
CA TRP A 173 -4.60 -8.94 9.32
C TRP A 173 -4.23 -8.79 7.84
N ASP A 174 -4.99 -9.40 6.95
CA ASP A 174 -4.91 -9.25 5.49
C ASP A 174 -5.46 -7.91 4.99
N GLN A 175 -6.28 -7.23 5.79
CA GLN A 175 -6.94 -5.97 5.45
C GLN A 175 -6.29 -4.76 6.12
N PRO A 176 -6.40 -3.56 5.54
CA PRO A 176 -5.92 -2.35 6.17
C PRO A 176 -6.74 -1.99 7.42
N TRP A 177 -6.24 -1.03 8.20
CA TRP A 177 -6.82 -0.62 9.48
C TRP A 177 -8.17 0.11 9.33
N ASP A 178 -8.42 0.71 8.16
CA ASP A 178 -9.61 1.48 7.79
C ASP A 178 -10.74 0.60 7.22
N ALA A 179 -10.49 -0.69 6.99
CA ALA A 179 -11.54 -1.64 6.68
C ALA A 179 -12.59 -1.67 7.80
N ALA A 180 -13.87 -1.72 7.45
CA ALA A 180 -14.98 -1.50 8.40
C ALA A 180 -14.88 -2.30 9.72
N GLY A 181 -14.51 -3.59 9.64
CA GLY A 181 -14.32 -4.44 10.81
C GLY A 181 -13.12 -4.04 11.67
N ASN A 182 -11.97 -3.78 11.04
CA ASN A 182 -10.75 -3.37 11.75
C ASN A 182 -10.92 -1.98 12.36
N TYR A 183 -11.54 -1.04 11.65
CA TYR A 183 -11.77 0.32 12.10
C TYR A 183 -12.68 0.35 13.34
N LYS A 184 -13.76 -0.44 13.36
CA LYS A 184 -14.63 -0.60 14.53
C LYS A 184 -13.82 -1.07 15.74
N ASN A 185 -12.98 -2.09 15.57
CA ASN A 185 -12.15 -2.63 16.65
C ASN A 185 -11.11 -1.61 17.15
N ILE A 186 -10.48 -0.85 16.26
CA ILE A 186 -9.55 0.23 16.63
C ILE A 186 -10.28 1.29 17.47
N ARG A 187 -11.48 1.71 17.06
CA ARG A 187 -12.30 2.66 17.84
C ARG A 187 -12.65 2.11 19.22
N THR A 188 -12.94 0.83 19.33
CA THR A 188 -13.18 0.17 20.62
C THR A 188 -11.94 0.20 21.52
N LEU A 189 -10.75 -0.11 20.98
CA LEU A 189 -9.49 -0.04 21.73
C LEU A 189 -9.18 1.38 22.22
N VAL A 190 -9.33 2.39 21.35
CA VAL A 190 -9.13 3.81 21.72
C VAL A 190 -10.09 4.22 22.83
N THR A 191 -11.36 3.81 22.73
CA THR A 191 -12.37 4.10 23.76
C THR A 191 -11.98 3.48 25.11
N MET A 192 -11.46 2.25 25.09
CA MET A 192 -11.01 1.55 26.29
C MET A 192 -9.78 2.20 26.92
N ILE A 193 -8.80 2.62 26.11
CA ILE A 193 -7.61 3.36 26.59
C ILE A 193 -8.04 4.63 27.34
N ILE A 194 -8.97 5.40 26.76
CA ILE A 194 -9.39 6.69 27.35
C ILE A 194 -10.23 6.48 28.62
N LYS A 195 -11.15 5.51 28.62
CA LYS A 195 -12.10 5.33 29.73
C LYS A 195 -11.58 4.47 30.87
N GLN A 196 -10.87 3.39 30.55
CA GLN A 196 -10.48 2.33 31.48
C GLN A 196 -8.95 2.18 31.58
N GLY A 197 -8.18 2.97 30.82
CA GLY A 197 -6.73 2.78 30.76
C GLY A 197 -6.03 3.01 32.10
N ALA A 198 -6.54 3.92 32.93
CA ALA A 198 -6.02 4.15 34.28
C ALA A 198 -6.31 2.99 35.24
N GLU A 199 -7.38 2.21 35.02
CA GLU A 199 -7.70 1.03 35.82
C GLU A 199 -6.79 -0.15 35.44
N LEU A 200 -6.51 -0.30 34.14
CA LEU A 200 -5.64 -1.36 33.62
C LEU A 200 -4.17 -1.11 33.95
N VAL A 201 -3.71 0.13 33.75
CA VAL A 201 -2.34 0.55 34.02
C VAL A 201 -2.38 1.88 34.79
N PRO A 202 -2.37 1.85 36.14
CA PRO A 202 -2.44 3.05 36.96
C PRO A 202 -1.35 4.10 36.65
N GLY A 203 -0.15 3.65 36.27
CA GLY A 203 0.94 4.54 35.86
C GLY A 203 0.63 5.37 34.59
N ALA A 204 -0.31 4.93 33.75
CA ALA A 204 -0.72 5.64 32.55
C ALA A 204 -1.76 6.75 32.80
N ALA A 205 -2.28 6.90 34.03
CA ALA A 205 -3.35 7.85 34.33
C ALA A 205 -2.99 9.32 34.03
N LYS A 206 -1.73 9.72 34.24
CA LYS A 206 -1.26 11.06 33.86
C LYS A 206 -1.15 11.20 32.33
N PRO A 207 -0.41 10.33 31.61
CA PRO A 207 -0.38 10.35 30.15
C PRO A 207 -1.75 10.37 29.48
N ILE A 208 -2.72 9.59 29.95
CA ILE A 208 -4.08 9.54 29.37
C ILE A 208 -4.79 10.90 29.46
N ARG A 209 -4.60 11.66 30.55
CA ARG A 209 -5.22 12.99 30.72
C ARG A 209 -4.65 14.03 29.76
N ASP A 210 -3.35 13.93 29.50
CA ASP A 210 -2.63 14.85 28.62
C ASP A 210 -2.76 14.48 27.13
N LEU A 211 -3.28 13.28 26.82
CA LEU A 211 -3.35 12.72 25.49
C LEU A 211 -4.54 13.26 24.68
N LEU A 212 -4.26 13.70 23.45
CA LEU A 212 -5.31 14.01 22.47
C LEU A 212 -5.94 12.73 21.92
N LYS A 213 -7.25 12.76 21.66
CA LYS A 213 -7.98 11.61 21.12
C LYS A 213 -7.45 11.14 19.76
N SER A 214 -7.01 12.08 18.91
CA SER A 214 -6.36 11.80 17.62
C SER A 214 -5.05 11.03 17.80
N ASP A 215 -4.25 11.40 18.78
CA ASP A 215 -2.96 10.77 19.08
C ASP A 215 -3.12 9.37 19.67
N ALA A 216 -4.14 9.18 20.51
CA ALA A 216 -4.54 7.86 20.99
C ALA A 216 -4.90 6.93 19.80
N GLU A 217 -5.68 7.44 18.86
CA GLU A 217 -6.08 6.71 17.66
C GLU A 217 -4.88 6.36 16.77
N GLU A 218 -4.00 7.31 16.49
CA GLU A 218 -2.81 7.04 15.67
C GLU A 218 -1.84 6.08 16.35
N SER A 219 -1.72 6.12 17.69
CA SER A 219 -0.93 5.17 18.45
C SER A 219 -1.44 3.73 18.31
N VAL A 220 -2.76 3.53 18.42
CA VAL A 220 -3.38 2.21 18.20
C VAL A 220 -3.21 1.75 16.75
N LYS A 221 -3.39 2.64 15.77
CA LYS A 221 -3.13 2.35 14.35
C LYS A 221 -1.69 1.94 14.10
N LYS A 222 -0.72 2.67 14.68
CA LYS A 222 0.71 2.37 14.57
C LYS A 222 1.03 0.99 15.14
N LYS A 223 0.45 0.65 16.30
CA LYS A 223 0.60 -0.67 16.89
C LYS A 223 0.02 -1.78 16.00
N PHE A 224 -1.19 -1.58 15.48
CA PHE A 224 -1.81 -2.50 14.51
C PHE A 224 -0.93 -2.71 13.27
N ARG A 225 -0.46 -1.62 12.64
CA ARG A 225 0.41 -1.68 11.46
C ARG A 225 1.73 -2.39 11.76
N ALA A 226 2.30 -2.20 12.95
CA ALA A 226 3.51 -2.90 13.37
C ALA A 226 3.29 -4.42 13.48
N LEU A 227 2.19 -4.84 14.10
CA LEU A 227 1.83 -6.27 14.19
C LEU A 227 1.56 -6.85 12.80
N GLN A 228 0.82 -6.13 11.95
CA GLN A 228 0.55 -6.52 10.58
C GLN A 228 1.83 -6.64 9.74
N LYS A 229 2.76 -5.68 9.87
CA LYS A 229 4.06 -5.71 9.19
C LYS A 229 4.85 -6.95 9.61
N ALA A 230 4.95 -7.19 10.91
CA ALA A 230 5.69 -8.34 11.42
C ALA A 230 5.07 -9.69 10.95
N LEU A 231 3.74 -9.78 10.82
CA LEU A 231 3.08 -10.95 10.21
C LEU A 231 3.40 -11.11 8.71
N ARG A 232 3.57 -10.01 7.96
CA ARG A 232 4.01 -10.06 6.55
C ARG A 232 5.46 -10.49 6.42
N ASP A 233 6.32 -9.96 7.27
CA ASP A 233 7.76 -10.26 7.26
C ASP A 233 8.00 -11.76 7.53
N GLU A 234 7.20 -12.36 8.44
CA GLU A 234 7.21 -13.80 8.71
C GLU A 234 6.42 -14.64 7.69
N LYS A 235 5.89 -14.01 6.63
CA LYS A 235 5.10 -14.63 5.55
C LYS A 235 3.83 -15.36 6.03
N LEU A 236 3.32 -15.00 7.21
CA LEU A 236 2.07 -15.54 7.76
C LEU A 236 0.83 -14.92 7.09
N ILE A 237 0.99 -13.74 6.49
CA ILE A 237 -0.01 -13.13 5.62
C ILE A 237 0.63 -12.74 4.28
N GLY A 238 -0.04 -13.03 3.17
CA GLY A 238 0.47 -12.70 1.85
C GLY A 238 0.60 -11.19 1.63
N ALA A 239 1.58 -10.77 0.83
CA ALA A 239 1.83 -9.37 0.49
C ALA A 239 0.62 -8.64 -0.17
N ARG A 240 -0.42 -9.39 -0.57
CA ARG A 240 -1.75 -8.90 -0.99
C ARG A 240 -2.86 -9.90 -0.66
N GLY A 241 -3.13 -10.10 0.63
CA GLY A 241 -4.40 -10.68 1.09
C GLY A 241 -4.73 -12.12 0.68
N ARG A 242 -3.76 -12.91 0.21
CA ARG A 242 -3.92 -14.37 0.19
C ARG A 242 -3.56 -14.89 1.57
N SER A 243 -4.60 -15.25 2.32
CA SER A 243 -4.50 -16.07 3.53
C SER A 243 -3.71 -17.34 3.19
N VAL A 244 -2.50 -17.46 3.73
CA VAL A 244 -1.78 -18.73 3.67
C VAL A 244 -2.21 -19.50 4.91
N THR A 245 -3.02 -20.52 4.71
CA THR A 245 -3.37 -21.48 5.76
C THR A 245 -2.11 -22.30 6.06
N VAL A 246 -1.30 -21.85 7.02
CA VAL A 246 -0.21 -22.66 7.57
C VAL A 246 -0.75 -23.36 8.82
N GLN A 247 -1.25 -24.57 8.64
CA GLN A 247 -1.18 -25.58 9.70
C GLN A 247 0.29 -25.98 9.84
N ARG A 248 0.90 -25.78 11.02
CA ARG A 248 1.92 -26.70 11.55
C ARG A 248 2.29 -26.43 13.00
N ASP A 249 2.00 -27.45 13.79
CA ASP A 249 2.66 -28.06 14.93
C ASP A 249 3.65 -27.26 15.78
N MET A 250 3.34 -27.29 17.07
CA MET A 250 4.12 -26.78 18.17
C MET A 250 5.49 -27.46 18.26
N ASN A 251 6.55 -26.66 18.35
CA ASN A 251 7.59 -26.96 19.31
C ASN A 251 8.16 -25.68 19.93
N VAL A 252 8.33 -25.74 21.24
CA VAL A 252 8.75 -24.66 22.13
C VAL A 252 10.26 -24.46 21.99
N MET A 253 10.69 -23.24 21.65
CA MET A 253 12.06 -22.79 21.84
C MET A 253 12.00 -21.30 22.17
N ALA A 254 12.27 -21.00 23.44
CA ALA A 254 12.36 -19.65 23.97
C ALA A 254 13.67 -19.01 23.48
N TYR A 255 13.55 -17.85 22.84
CA TYR A 255 14.65 -16.91 22.73
C TYR A 255 14.16 -15.56 23.24
N GLU A 256 14.91 -15.03 24.19
CA GLU A 256 14.77 -13.71 24.78
C GLU A 256 15.27 -12.62 23.81
N ASP A 257 14.65 -11.44 23.96
CA ASP A 257 15.15 -10.08 23.75
C ASP A 257 16.37 -9.84 22.82
N ASN A 258 16.17 -9.02 21.78
CA ASN A 258 16.75 -7.67 21.73
C ASN A 258 16.22 -6.83 20.55
N ASP A 259 16.47 -5.52 20.62
CA ASP A 259 16.54 -4.51 19.54
C ASP A 259 15.52 -3.37 19.55
N SER A 260 15.81 -2.40 20.43
CA SER A 260 16.36 -1.08 20.08
C SER A 260 16.12 -0.51 18.67
N ALA A 261 15.40 0.61 18.67
CA ALA A 261 15.56 1.85 17.90
C ALA A 261 16.12 1.81 16.46
N GLU A 262 15.35 2.38 15.53
CA GLU A 262 15.80 3.58 14.82
C GLU A 262 14.65 4.43 14.28
N ALA A 263 14.89 5.73 14.23
CA ALA A 263 13.95 6.82 14.06
C ALA A 263 14.08 7.49 12.68
N GLY A 264 13.03 8.23 12.29
CA GLY A 264 13.15 9.42 11.45
C GLY A 264 12.74 9.28 9.98
N GLY A 265 11.91 10.22 9.51
CA GLY A 265 11.66 10.46 8.09
C GLY A 265 10.27 11.01 7.78
N ASN A 266 10.12 12.34 7.83
CA ASN A 266 8.90 13.13 7.57
C ASN A 266 8.47 13.15 6.09
N GLY A 267 7.14 13.26 5.88
CA GLY A 267 6.48 14.28 5.05
C GLY A 267 6.56 14.21 3.51
N ALA A 268 5.41 13.93 2.86
CA ALA A 268 4.62 14.91 2.10
C ALA A 268 3.92 14.34 0.83
N VAL A 269 2.66 14.79 0.67
CA VAL A 269 1.77 14.90 -0.51
C VAL A 269 1.15 13.64 -1.13
N ILE A 270 -0.18 13.58 -1.08
CA ILE A 270 -1.05 12.72 -1.90
C ILE A 270 -1.81 13.64 -2.85
N ASP A 271 -1.72 13.39 -4.16
CA ASP A 271 -2.84 13.59 -5.09
C ASP A 271 -2.75 12.61 -6.28
N MET A 272 -3.91 12.30 -6.85
CA MET A 272 -4.32 11.03 -7.50
C MET A 272 -3.88 10.83 -8.99
N PRO A 273 -4.56 9.99 -9.81
CA PRO A 273 -4.24 8.59 -10.07
C PRO A 273 -3.81 8.35 -11.53
N VAL A 274 -2.76 7.57 -11.78
CA VAL A 274 -2.45 7.09 -13.13
C VAL A 274 -2.16 5.59 -13.11
N THR A 275 -2.97 4.89 -13.90
CA THR A 275 -3.01 3.45 -14.21
C THR A 275 -1.72 2.66 -13.89
N ALA A 276 -1.77 1.85 -12.82
CA ALA A 276 -0.66 1.00 -12.43
C ALA A 276 -0.46 -0.17 -13.39
N LYS A 277 0.46 -0.02 -14.35
CA LYS A 277 1.22 -1.17 -14.88
C LYS A 277 1.93 -1.84 -13.70
N LYS A 278 1.93 -3.18 -13.70
CA LYS A 278 2.50 -4.06 -12.66
C LYS A 278 3.80 -3.46 -12.09
N SER A 279 3.83 -3.16 -10.79
CA SER A 279 5.02 -2.64 -10.14
C SER A 279 6.12 -3.71 -10.18
N THR A 280 7.03 -3.59 -11.14
CA THR A 280 8.38 -4.09 -10.93
C THR A 280 8.88 -3.41 -9.66
N HIS A 281 9.44 -4.18 -8.73
CA HIS A 281 10.15 -3.61 -7.58
C HIS A 281 11.19 -2.63 -8.13
N THR A 282 10.88 -1.34 -8.12
CA THR A 282 11.82 -0.28 -8.46
C THR A 282 12.78 -0.16 -7.30
N THR A 283 13.70 -1.12 -7.20
CA THR A 283 14.94 -0.88 -6.47
C THR A 283 15.55 0.37 -7.08
N SER A 284 15.73 1.42 -6.27
CA SER A 284 16.37 2.67 -6.70
C SER A 284 17.59 2.35 -7.58
N ARG A 285 17.69 3.00 -8.74
CA ARG A 285 18.79 2.81 -9.71
C ARG A 285 20.14 2.90 -9.01
N ALA A 286 20.26 3.81 -8.04
CA ALA A 286 21.44 4.01 -7.21
C ALA A 286 21.79 2.76 -6.37
N LYS A 287 20.78 2.13 -5.75
CA LYS A 287 20.96 0.90 -4.96
C LYS A 287 21.44 -0.26 -5.81
N GLY A 288 20.86 -0.44 -7.00
CA GLY A 288 21.27 -1.50 -7.93
C GLY A 288 22.72 -1.32 -8.41
N LYS A 289 23.09 -0.09 -8.79
CA LYS A 289 24.47 0.27 -9.20
C LYS A 289 25.46 0.01 -8.07
N LEU A 290 25.09 0.39 -6.84
CA LEU A 290 25.94 0.19 -5.67
C LEU A 290 26.20 -1.29 -5.36
N GLN A 291 25.16 -2.13 -5.37
CA GLN A 291 25.30 -3.57 -5.11
C GLN A 291 26.24 -4.23 -6.11
N VAL A 292 26.12 -3.87 -7.40
CA VAL A 292 27.02 -4.36 -8.46
C VAL A 292 28.46 -3.93 -8.20
N ARG A 293 28.67 -2.67 -7.81
CA ARG A 293 30.01 -2.16 -7.48
C ARG A 293 30.63 -2.85 -6.27
N ILE A 294 29.85 -3.14 -5.24
CA ILE A 294 30.33 -3.89 -4.06
C ILE A 294 30.81 -5.29 -4.50
N ARG A 295 30.00 -6.03 -5.29
CA ARG A 295 30.41 -7.34 -5.81
C ARG A 295 31.67 -7.25 -6.66
N LYS A 296 31.72 -6.30 -7.60
CA LYS A 296 32.90 -6.08 -8.44
C LYS A 296 34.16 -5.75 -7.63
N ARG A 297 34.04 -4.90 -6.62
CA ARG A 297 35.16 -4.56 -5.72
C ARG A 297 35.65 -5.77 -4.93
N THR A 298 34.75 -6.63 -4.44
CA THR A 298 35.17 -7.87 -3.75
C THR A 298 35.93 -8.84 -4.66
N ASN A 299 35.72 -8.74 -5.98
CA ASN A 299 36.37 -9.55 -7.01
C ASN A 299 37.67 -8.93 -7.56
N LEU A 300 38.07 -7.75 -7.09
CA LEU A 300 39.37 -7.18 -7.46
C LEU A 300 40.52 -8.00 -6.86
N PRO A 301 41.71 -8.01 -7.50
CA PRO A 301 42.91 -8.62 -6.95
C PRO A 301 43.16 -8.15 -5.50
N LYS A 302 43.63 -9.05 -4.63
CA LYS A 302 43.86 -8.72 -3.21
C LYS A 302 44.86 -7.57 -3.02
N GLU A 303 45.78 -7.41 -3.97
CA GLU A 303 46.81 -6.37 -4.00
C GLU A 303 46.30 -5.03 -4.54
N SER A 304 45.07 -4.97 -5.05
CA SER A 304 44.48 -3.73 -5.56
C SER A 304 44.23 -2.75 -4.42
N GLU A 305 44.80 -1.55 -4.54
CA GLU A 305 44.59 -0.44 -3.59
C GLU A 305 43.10 -0.13 -3.36
N TRP A 306 42.27 -0.36 -4.38
CA TRP A 306 40.83 -0.10 -4.36
C TRP A 306 40.04 -1.06 -3.47
N ARG A 307 40.67 -2.13 -2.98
CA ARG A 307 40.07 -3.06 -2.02
C ARG A 307 40.26 -2.63 -0.56
N ASP A 308 41.10 -1.62 -0.31
CA ASP A 308 41.35 -1.07 1.02
C ASP A 308 40.06 -0.54 1.67
N PRO A 309 39.75 -0.89 2.93
CA PRO A 309 38.59 -0.38 3.68
C PRO A 309 38.47 1.15 3.72
N LYS A 310 39.56 1.91 3.53
CA LYS A 310 39.51 3.39 3.48
C LYS A 310 38.52 3.92 2.43
N TYR A 311 38.25 3.14 1.37
CA TYR A 311 37.31 3.51 0.31
C TYR A 311 35.85 3.09 0.59
N ASP A 312 35.54 2.47 1.73
CA ASP A 312 34.18 1.99 2.05
C ASP A 312 33.14 3.13 2.06
N ALA A 313 33.54 4.33 2.52
CA ALA A 313 32.70 5.51 2.51
C ALA A 313 32.22 5.91 1.10
N ALA A 314 32.98 5.61 0.05
CA ALA A 314 32.58 5.88 -1.34
C ALA A 314 31.44 4.97 -1.82
N PHE A 315 31.14 3.89 -1.09
CA PHE A 315 30.09 2.92 -1.39
C PHE A 315 28.88 3.07 -0.46
N ALA A 316 28.60 4.28 0.01
CA ALA A 316 27.35 4.61 0.68
C ALA A 316 26.20 4.78 -0.34
N VAL A 317 24.96 4.46 0.08
CA VAL A 317 23.78 4.63 -0.77
C VAL A 317 23.47 6.13 -0.89
N ASN A 318 23.63 6.66 -2.11
CA ASN A 318 23.12 7.99 -2.44
C ASN A 318 21.63 7.93 -2.81
N LEU A 319 20.94 9.06 -2.59
CA LEU A 319 19.50 9.20 -2.87
C LEU A 319 19.17 9.03 -4.36
N MET A 320 20.05 9.55 -5.25
CA MET A 320 19.87 9.53 -6.71
C MET A 320 21.10 8.94 -7.41
N SER A 321 20.92 8.32 -8.58
CA SER A 321 22.01 7.82 -9.41
C SER A 321 22.49 8.87 -10.39
N ASP A 322 23.80 9.02 -10.56
CA ASP A 322 24.44 9.88 -11.58
C ASP A 322 24.32 9.34 -13.03
N ASP A 323 23.30 8.53 -13.31
CA ASP A 323 23.09 7.88 -14.60
C ASP A 323 22.00 8.60 -15.38
N GLU A 324 22.33 9.03 -16.60
CA GLU A 324 21.39 9.62 -17.56
C GLU A 324 20.86 8.54 -18.52
N ASP A 325 19.64 8.71 -19.03
CA ASP A 325 19.06 7.81 -20.04
C ASP A 325 19.76 8.06 -21.40
N GLN A 326 20.28 7.01 -22.05
CA GLN A 326 20.79 7.15 -23.42
C GLN A 326 19.61 7.16 -24.39
N VAL A 327 19.40 8.29 -25.06
CA VAL A 327 18.37 8.45 -26.09
C VAL A 327 18.95 8.35 -27.50
N ASP A 328 18.15 7.89 -28.47
CA ASP A 328 18.49 7.88 -29.89
C ASP A 328 18.18 9.24 -30.56
N GLU A 329 18.43 9.35 -31.88
CA GLU A 329 18.16 10.57 -32.66
C GLU A 329 16.68 11.00 -32.64
N LYS A 330 15.76 10.09 -32.27
CA LYS A 330 14.33 10.35 -32.17
C LYS A 330 13.89 10.67 -30.74
N GLY A 331 14.81 10.64 -29.78
CA GLY A 331 14.54 10.87 -28.36
C GLY A 331 14.06 9.63 -27.61
N GLU A 332 14.14 8.43 -28.19
CA GLU A 332 13.71 7.19 -27.56
C GLU A 332 14.83 6.52 -26.76
N PHE A 333 14.49 5.91 -25.63
CA PHE A 333 15.46 5.24 -24.76
C PHE A 333 16.06 4.00 -25.44
N THR A 334 17.37 4.01 -25.62
CA THR A 334 18.13 2.94 -26.31
C THR A 334 18.34 1.66 -25.49
N GLY A 335 17.80 1.59 -24.27
CA GLY A 335 18.02 0.46 -23.37
C GLY A 335 19.38 0.50 -22.64
N LYS A 336 20.05 1.66 -22.61
CA LYS A 336 21.36 1.85 -21.99
C LYS A 336 21.38 3.14 -21.19
N TYR A 337 22.22 3.18 -20.15
CA TYR A 337 22.42 4.38 -19.35
C TYR A 337 23.81 4.97 -19.59
N ILE A 338 23.93 6.30 -19.52
CA ILE A 338 25.19 7.03 -19.57
C ILE A 338 25.58 7.43 -18.15
N SER A 339 26.64 6.84 -17.61
CA SER A 339 27.18 7.25 -16.31
C SER A 339 28.09 8.46 -16.51
N LYS A 340 27.74 9.59 -15.89
CA LYS A 340 28.60 10.79 -15.81
C LYS A 340 29.17 10.94 -14.41
N ALA A 341 30.45 11.26 -14.29
CA ALA A 341 31.02 11.64 -13.01
C ALA A 341 30.58 13.09 -12.68
N PRO A 342 30.12 13.38 -11.46
CA PRO A 342 29.87 14.75 -11.05
C PRO A 342 31.17 15.57 -11.06
N ALA A 343 31.08 16.84 -11.46
CA ALA A 343 32.25 17.72 -11.58
C ALA A 343 33.01 17.94 -10.27
N TYR A 344 32.33 17.79 -9.11
CA TYR A 344 32.94 17.95 -7.79
C TYR A 344 33.66 16.70 -7.28
N ARG A 345 33.64 15.57 -8.02
CA ARG A 345 34.25 14.32 -7.57
C ARG A 345 35.76 14.37 -7.79
N SER A 346 36.53 14.03 -6.77
CA SER A 346 38.00 13.99 -6.87
C SER A 346 38.48 12.96 -7.91
N GLN A 347 39.63 13.22 -8.52
CA GLN A 347 40.23 12.31 -9.51
C GLN A 347 40.48 10.91 -8.93
N GLU A 348 40.83 10.82 -7.64
CA GLU A 348 41.01 9.55 -6.94
C GLU A 348 39.72 8.71 -6.91
N LEU A 349 38.57 9.32 -6.57
CA LEU A 349 37.28 8.62 -6.58
C LEU A 349 36.83 8.25 -8.01
N ILE A 350 37.16 9.08 -9.00
CA ILE A 350 36.93 8.76 -10.41
C ILE A 350 37.73 7.51 -10.80
N ASN A 351 39.00 7.43 -10.41
CA ASN A 351 39.86 6.28 -10.67
C ASN A 351 39.39 5.02 -9.94
N LEU A 352 38.96 5.14 -8.67
CA LEU A 352 38.34 4.07 -7.90
C LEU A 352 37.15 3.46 -8.64
N PHE A 353 36.16 4.28 -9.01
CA PHE A 353 34.98 3.78 -9.69
C PHE A 353 35.31 3.23 -11.08
N ARG A 354 36.30 3.81 -11.78
CA ARG A 354 36.76 3.30 -13.07
C ARG A 354 37.36 1.90 -12.96
N ALA A 355 38.21 1.66 -11.97
CA ALA A 355 38.81 0.36 -11.73
C ALA A 355 37.76 -0.70 -11.35
N VAL A 356 36.82 -0.34 -10.47
CA VAL A 356 35.72 -1.22 -10.07
C VAL A 356 34.78 -1.51 -11.24
N ASP A 357 34.35 -0.49 -11.99
CA ASP A 357 33.38 -0.65 -13.08
C ASP A 357 33.98 -1.43 -14.28
N ALA A 358 35.29 -1.34 -14.51
CA ALA A 358 36.01 -2.13 -15.52
C ALA A 358 36.11 -3.63 -15.17
N THR A 359 35.96 -3.98 -13.88
CA THR A 359 35.98 -5.38 -13.43
C THR A 359 34.70 -6.09 -13.85
N ARG A 360 34.82 -7.34 -14.31
CA ARG A 360 33.66 -8.19 -14.64
C ARG A 360 32.88 -8.52 -13.37
N ASP A 361 31.56 -8.34 -13.40
CA ASP A 361 30.70 -8.73 -12.27
C ASP A 361 30.76 -10.27 -12.12
N PRO A 362 31.12 -10.80 -10.93
CA PRO A 362 31.11 -12.24 -10.68
C PRO A 362 29.70 -12.85 -10.80
N GLU A 363 28.65 -12.06 -10.58
CA GLU A 363 27.25 -12.50 -10.64
C GLU A 363 26.44 -11.62 -11.61
N PRO A 364 26.63 -11.78 -12.93
CA PRO A 364 25.92 -10.98 -13.90
C PRO A 364 24.42 -11.27 -13.85
N SER A 365 23.60 -10.23 -13.68
CA SER A 365 22.14 -10.34 -13.69
C SER A 365 21.57 -9.91 -15.03
N ASN A 366 20.67 -10.72 -15.59
CA ASN A 366 19.91 -10.36 -16.81
C ASN A 366 19.02 -9.12 -16.62
N ARG A 367 18.80 -8.68 -15.37
CA ARG A 367 18.04 -7.47 -15.05
C ARG A 367 18.91 -6.21 -14.97
N TYR A 368 20.24 -6.36 -15.02
CA TYR A 368 21.14 -5.22 -14.98
C TYR A 368 21.27 -4.59 -16.35
N ILE A 369 20.78 -3.35 -16.48
CA ILE A 369 20.91 -2.57 -17.70
C ILE A 369 22.37 -2.10 -17.84
N PRO A 370 23.05 -2.36 -18.97
CA PRO A 370 24.41 -1.89 -19.21
C PRO A 370 24.52 -0.37 -19.12
N ARG A 371 25.64 0.09 -18.56
CA ARG A 371 26.00 1.50 -18.42
C ARG A 371 27.21 1.80 -19.30
N MET A 372 27.09 2.80 -20.16
CA MET A 372 28.20 3.33 -20.95
C MET A 372 28.80 4.54 -20.23
N LYS A 373 30.11 4.73 -20.42
CA LYS A 373 30.79 5.91 -19.90
C LYS A 373 30.52 7.08 -20.86
N ALA A 374 30.19 8.26 -20.34
CA ALA A 374 30.28 9.48 -21.14
C ALA A 374 31.76 9.75 -21.49
N ALA A 375 32.03 10.24 -22.70
CA ALA A 375 33.32 10.85 -22.99
C ALA A 375 33.49 12.05 -22.06
N GLU A 376 34.46 11.98 -21.15
CA GLU A 376 34.79 13.07 -20.24
C GLU A 376 35.62 14.08 -21.04
N THR A 377 34.99 15.13 -21.56
CA THR A 377 35.70 16.36 -21.93
C THR A 377 36.06 17.06 -20.64
N ILE A 378 37.34 17.05 -20.31
CA ILE A 378 37.90 17.89 -19.25
C ILE A 378 38.07 19.27 -19.88
N ASP A 379 37.39 20.28 -19.33
CA ASP A 379 37.75 21.68 -19.54
C ASP A 379 38.99 22.05 -18.71
#